data_AF-A0A435CU49-F1
#
_entry.id   AF-A0A435CU49-F1
#
_cell.length_a   1.000
_cell.length_b   1.000
_cell.length_c   1.000
_cell.angle_alpha   90.00
_cell.angle_beta   90.00
_cell.angle_gamma   90.00
#
_symmetry.space_group_name_H-M   'P 1'
#
loop_
_entity.id
_entity.type
_entity.pdbx_description
1 polymer ?
#
loop_
_entity_poly.entity_id
_entity_poly.type
_entity_poly.pdbx_seq_one_letter_code
_entity_poly.pdbx_strand_id
1 'polypeptide(L)'
;TELGARNVRESPKRLDAAKKLLGEMGGSFKSFYLTMGECDMVAIVEAPDDAVLARFALLLSSGGNVKTRTMKAFPEFAYREIISSLG
;
A
#
# COMPACT_ATOMS: atom_id res chain seq x y z
N THR A 1 -8.58 12.25 0.59
CA THR A 1 -8.54 13.49 1.40
C THR A 1 -9.07 14.63 0.55
N GLU A 2 -9.47 15.78 1.14
CA GLU A 2 -9.94 16.92 0.34
C GLU A 2 -8.88 17.41 -0.67
N LEU A 3 -7.61 17.41 -0.28
CA LEU A 3 -6.48 17.78 -1.15
C LEU A 3 -6.30 16.79 -2.31
N GLY A 4 -6.35 15.49 -2.02
CA GLY A 4 -6.24 14.45 -3.06
C GLY A 4 -7.39 14.49 -4.07
N ALA A 5 -8.61 14.82 -3.61
CA ALA A 5 -9.79 14.97 -4.46
C ALA A 5 -9.70 16.21 -5.36
N ARG A 6 -9.22 17.35 -4.83
CA ARG A 6 -8.97 18.57 -5.61
C ARG A 6 -7.91 18.35 -6.70
N ASN A 7 -6.88 17.56 -6.40
CA ASN A 7 -5.76 17.28 -7.30
C ASN A 7 -5.83 15.87 -7.92
N VAL A 8 -7.03 15.40 -8.29
CA VAL A 8 -7.22 14.02 -8.79
C VAL A 8 -6.44 13.74 -10.07
N ARG A 9 -6.29 14.74 -10.95
CA ARG A 9 -5.54 14.63 -12.23
C ARG A 9 -4.05 14.36 -12.03
N GLU A 10 -3.51 14.67 -10.86
CA GLU A 10 -2.11 14.41 -10.52
C GLU A 10 -1.90 13.00 -9.96
N SER A 11 -2.97 12.23 -9.75
CA SER A 11 -2.87 10.92 -9.12
C SER A 11 -1.94 9.93 -9.84
N PRO A 12 -1.91 9.86 -11.19
CA PRO A 12 -0.95 9.00 -11.88
C PRO A 12 0.51 9.35 -11.56
N LYS A 13 0.86 10.65 -11.55
CA LYS A 13 2.21 11.10 -11.19
C LYS A 13 2.57 10.75 -9.75
N ARG A 14 1.61 10.84 -8.82
CA ARG A 14 1.81 10.42 -7.42
C ARG A 14 2.03 8.92 -7.31
N LEU A 15 1.33 8.11 -8.11
CA LEU A 15 1.56 6.67 -8.17
C LEU A 15 2.98 6.36 -8.65
N ASP A 16 3.47 7.04 -9.69
CA ASP A 16 4.83 6.83 -10.19
C ASP A 16 5.89 7.21 -9.14
N ALA A 17 5.69 8.32 -8.43
CA ALA A 17 6.54 8.71 -7.31
C ALA A 17 6.50 7.69 -6.16
N ALA A 18 5.32 7.15 -5.85
CA ALA A 18 5.15 6.11 -4.82
C ALA A 18 5.85 4.80 -5.20
N LYS A 19 5.77 4.38 -6.47
CA LYS A 19 6.48 3.19 -6.98
C LYS A 19 7.99 3.37 -6.85
N LYS A 20 8.51 4.53 -7.24
CA LYS A 20 9.94 4.85 -7.13
C LYS A 20 10.40 4.83 -5.67
N LEU A 21 9.66 5.50 -4.79
CA LEU A 21 9.95 5.54 -3.36
C LEU A 21 10.00 4.14 -2.74
N LEU A 22 9.01 3.28 -3.04
CA LEU A 22 9.01 1.91 -2.53
C LEU A 22 10.19 1.10 -3.08
N GLY A 23 10.53 1.29 -4.36
CA GLY A 23 11.69 0.65 -4.99
C GLY A 23 13.01 1.04 -4.34
N GLU A 24 13.20 2.32 -4.00
CA GLU A 24 14.38 2.81 -3.26
C GLU A 24 14.49 2.22 -1.85
N MET A 25 13.35 1.85 -1.25
CA MET A 25 13.27 1.19 0.05
C MET A 25 13.39 -0.34 -0.04
N GLY A 26 13.63 -0.90 -1.23
CA GLY A 26 13.78 -2.34 -1.46
C GLY A 26 12.46 -3.11 -1.60
N GLY A 27 11.33 -2.42 -1.70
CA GLY A 27 10.03 -3.02 -1.97
C GLY A 27 9.63 -2.99 -3.45
N SER A 28 8.48 -3.57 -3.77
CA SER A 28 7.93 -3.57 -5.13
C SER A 28 6.40 -3.46 -5.14
N PHE A 29 5.85 -2.87 -6.20
CA PHE A 29 4.41 -2.91 -6.48
C PHE A 29 4.10 -4.12 -7.35
N LYS A 30 3.24 -5.04 -6.86
CA LYS A 30 2.73 -6.15 -7.67
C LYS A 30 1.59 -5.73 -8.56
N SER A 31 0.65 -4.99 -7.99
CA SER A 31 -0.57 -4.60 -8.69
C SER A 31 -1.16 -3.34 -8.08
N PHE A 32 -1.88 -2.59 -8.90
CA PHE A 32 -2.55 -1.36 -8.50
C PHE A 32 -3.90 -1.29 -9.20
N TYR A 33 -4.94 -1.00 -8.44
CA TYR A 33 -6.32 -0.99 -8.89
C TYR A 33 -7.00 0.30 -8.44
N LEU A 34 -7.80 0.87 -9.34
CA LEU A 34 -8.83 1.85 -8.99
C LEU A 34 -10.08 1.07 -8.56
N THR A 35 -10.66 1.42 -7.42
CA THR A 35 -11.84 0.76 -6.88
C THR A 35 -12.98 1.75 -6.71
N MET A 36 -14.22 1.27 -6.84
CA MET A 36 -15.43 2.06 -6.54
C MET A 36 -16.04 1.53 -5.25
N GLY A 37 -15.75 2.18 -4.12
CA GLY A 37 -16.15 1.74 -2.80
C GLY A 37 -15.58 2.63 -1.70
N GLU A 38 -15.36 2.09 -0.50
CA GLU A 38 -14.83 2.85 0.65
C GLU A 38 -13.43 3.42 0.42
N CYS A 39 -12.65 2.75 -0.44
CA CYS A 39 -11.33 3.19 -0.86
C CYS A 39 -11.34 3.44 -2.38
N ASP A 40 -10.69 4.52 -2.80
CA ASP A 40 -10.54 4.84 -4.22
C ASP A 40 -9.49 3.98 -4.92
N MET A 41 -8.52 3.46 -4.16
CA MET A 41 -7.34 2.76 -4.68
C MET A 41 -6.96 1.59 -3.78
N VAL A 42 -6.55 0.50 -4.41
CA VAL A 42 -5.96 -0.68 -3.75
C VAL A 42 -4.63 -1.00 -4.42
N ALA A 43 -3.58 -1.14 -3.61
CA ALA A 43 -2.26 -1.53 -4.08
C ALA A 43 -1.81 -2.80 -3.37
N ILE A 44 -1.32 -3.77 -4.15
CA ILE A 44 -0.63 -4.94 -3.64
C ILE A 44 0.86 -4.63 -3.75
N VAL A 45 1.53 -4.59 -2.61
CA VAL A 45 2.94 -4.25 -2.50
C VAL A 45 3.68 -5.31 -1.69
N GLU A 46 4.91 -5.58 -2.07
CA GLU A 46 5.86 -6.37 -1.28
C GLU A 46 6.92 -5.44 -0.72
N ALA A 47 7.28 -5.66 0.54
CA ALA A 47 8.37 -4.96 1.22
C ALA A 47 9.24 -6.01 1.92
N PRO A 48 10.53 -5.74 2.12
CA PRO A 48 11.44 -6.68 2.76
C PRO A 48 11.08 -6.96 4.23
N ASP A 49 10.48 -5.97 4.92
CA ASP A 49 10.00 -6.09 6.29
C ASP A 49 8.83 -5.12 6.57
N ASP A 50 8.17 -5.33 7.72
CA ASP A 50 7.02 -4.54 8.16
C ASP A 50 7.38 -3.07 8.45
N ALA A 51 8.62 -2.79 8.89
CA ALA A 51 9.07 -1.44 9.21
C ALA A 51 9.24 -0.58 7.95
N VAL A 52 9.74 -1.18 6.86
CA VAL A 52 9.83 -0.57 5.54
C VAL A 52 8.43 -0.23 5.02
N LEU A 53 7.48 -1.17 5.12
CA LEU A 53 6.10 -0.92 4.69
C LEU A 53 5.42 0.16 5.54
N ALA A 54 5.62 0.16 6.85
CA ALA A 54 5.09 1.17 7.75
C ALA A 54 5.65 2.56 7.43
N ARG A 55 6.97 2.67 7.24
CA ARG A 55 7.62 3.93 6.83
C ARG A 55 7.09 4.42 5.49
N PHE A 56 6.91 3.53 4.52
CA PHE A 56 6.31 3.86 3.23
C PHE A 56 4.89 4.40 3.38
N ALA A 57 4.03 3.73 4.15
CA ALA A 57 2.65 4.16 4.40
C ALA A 57 2.57 5.52 5.10
N LEU A 58 3.48 5.80 6.04
CA LEU A 58 3.58 7.08 6.73
C LEU A 58 4.05 8.20 5.78
N LEU A 59 5.03 7.93 4.90
CA LEU A 59 5.49 8.88 3.90
C LEU A 59 4.41 9.22 2.86
N LEU A 60 3.60 8.23 2.46
CA LEU A 60 2.44 8.49 1.59
C LEU A 60 1.40 9.38 2.27
N SER A 61 1.15 9.13 3.56
CA SER A 61 0.14 9.86 4.33
C SER A 61 0.61 11.28 4.69
N SER A 62 1.91 11.50 4.90
CA SER A 62 2.48 12.81 5.25
C SER A 62 2.30 13.84 4.13
N GLY A 63 2.21 13.39 2.88
CA GLY A 63 1.90 14.25 1.73
C GLY A 63 0.45 14.75 1.69
N GLY A 64 -0.43 14.31 2.60
CA GLY A 64 -1.82 14.79 2.72
C GLY A 64 -2.75 14.41 1.56
N ASN A 65 -2.24 13.74 0.52
CA ASN A 65 -2.98 13.39 -0.69
C ASN A 65 -3.77 12.08 -0.55
N VAL A 66 -3.35 11.20 0.34
CA VAL A 66 -3.94 9.88 0.55
C VAL A 66 -4.06 9.56 2.03
N LYS A 67 -5.09 8.80 2.40
CA LYS A 67 -5.20 8.17 3.71
C LYS A 67 -4.99 6.67 3.49
N THR A 68 -3.95 6.10 4.08
CA THR A 68 -3.61 4.70 3.86
C THR A 68 -4.34 3.79 4.87
N ARG A 69 -4.76 2.62 4.41
CA ARG A 69 -5.23 1.51 5.25
C ARG A 69 -4.41 0.29 4.88
N THR A 70 -3.44 -0.05 5.73
CA THR A 70 -2.52 -1.17 5.48
C THR A 70 -3.14 -2.45 6.02
N MET A 71 -3.18 -3.50 5.20
CA MET A 71 -3.60 -4.84 5.60
C MET A 71 -2.45 -5.80 5.31
N LYS A 72 -1.89 -6.42 6.34
CA LYS A 72 -0.86 -7.45 6.17
C LYS A 72 -1.53 -8.72 5.64
N ALA A 73 -1.14 -9.14 4.44
CA ALA A 73 -1.57 -10.40 3.86
C ALA A 73 -0.61 -11.50 4.30
N PHE A 74 -1.12 -12.55 4.94
CA PHE A 74 -0.35 -13.76 5.16
C PHE A 74 -0.37 -14.59 3.87
N PRO A 75 0.79 -15.13 3.44
CA PRO A 75 0.80 -16.08 2.33
C PRO A 75 0.02 -17.34 2.73
N GLU A 76 -0.49 -18.06 1.74
CA GLU A 76 -1.37 -19.22 1.97
C GLU A 76 -0.73 -20.27 2.90
N PHE A 77 0.57 -20.53 2.75
CA PHE A 77 1.28 -21.48 3.61
C PHE A 77 1.26 -21.05 5.09
N ALA A 78 1.52 -19.78 5.38
CA ALA A 78 1.53 -19.26 6.75
C ALA A 78 0.13 -19.29 7.35
N TYR A 79 -0.91 -18.99 6.55
CA TYR A 79 -2.29 -19.18 6.96
C TYR A 79 -2.58 -20.63 7.36
N ARG A 80 -2.17 -21.61 6.53
CA ARG A 80 -2.36 -23.04 6.84
C ARG A 80 -1.64 -23.47 8.11
N GLU A 81 -0.40 -23.00 8.32
CA GLU A 81 0.35 -23.26 9.56
C GLU A 81 -0.35 -22.65 10.78
N ILE A 82 -0.83 -21.41 10.68
CA ILE A 82 -1.60 -20.75 11.74
C ILE A 82 -2.84 -21.59 12.08
N ILE A 83 -3.59 -22.05 11.09
CA ILE A 83 -4.77 -22.89 11.32
C ILE A 83 -4.40 -24.22 11.98
N SER A 84 -3.36 -24.90 11.50
CA SER A 84 -2.87 -26.15 12.11
C SER A 84 -2.40 -25.98 13.56
N SER A 85 -1.94 -24.78 13.94
CA SER A 85 -1.52 -24.49 15.32
C SER A 85 -2.68 -24.37 16.32
N LEU A 86 -3.93 -24.33 15.85
CA LEU A 86 -5.11 -24.17 16.71
C LEU A 86 -5.60 -25.47 17.36
N GLY A 87 -5.06 -26.64 16.98
CA GLY A 87 -5.42 -27.95 17.56
C GLY A 87 -5.37 -29.08 16.55
#